data_AF-A0A7X3A7B2-F1
#
_entry.id   AF-A0A7X3A7B2-F1
#
_cell.length_a   1.000
_cell.length_b   1.000
_cell.length_c   1.000
_cell.angle_alpha   90.00
_cell.angle_beta   90.00
_cell.angle_gamma   90.00
#
_symmetry.space_group_name_H-M   'P 1'
#
loop_
_entity.id
_entity.type
_entity.pdbx_description
1 polymer ?
#
loop_
_entity_poly.entity_id
_entity_poly.type
_entity_poly.pdbx_seq_one_letter_code
_entity_poly.pdbx_strand_id
1 'polypeptide(L)'
;MSYINGNLAMQPKRKPDQKTVVRETKRVLVKRKTLPTQEKLLYLFSVIAVVLVLGAILVRQTQIYGMSVQIKQMTNEYESMNVEMKELKKQVEMLSDPERVSDLAKKQGMVESNEPIIVNTGADETESAMRE
;
A
#
# COMPACT_ATOMS: atom_id res chain seq x y z
N MET A 1 120.87 -11.51 -16.60
CA MET A 1 120.74 -11.74 -15.14
C MET A 1 119.48 -10.99 -14.69
N SER A 2 118.46 -11.54 -14.02
CA SER A 2 118.26 -12.81 -13.34
C SER A 2 116.98 -13.48 -13.86
N TYR A 3 117.10 -14.76 -14.16
CA TYR A 3 116.04 -15.67 -14.51
C TYR A 3 115.18 -15.93 -13.27
N ILE A 4 113.85 -15.89 -13.40
CA ILE A 4 112.96 -16.63 -12.52
C ILE A 4 112.02 -17.42 -13.43
N ASN A 5 112.49 -18.60 -13.82
CA ASN A 5 111.62 -19.74 -14.03
C ASN A 5 111.13 -20.15 -12.64
N GLY A 6 109.89 -19.82 -12.31
CA GLY A 6 109.25 -20.20 -11.06
C GLY A 6 107.87 -20.73 -11.36
N ASN A 7 107.74 -22.05 -11.23
CA ASN A 7 106.56 -22.90 -11.23
C ASN A 7 105.17 -22.21 -11.19
N LEU A 8 104.21 -22.79 -11.91
CA LEU A 8 102.80 -22.42 -12.09
C LEU A 8 101.96 -22.38 -10.78
N ALA A 9 102.48 -21.80 -9.71
CA ALA A 9 101.91 -21.79 -8.36
C ALA A 9 101.77 -20.39 -7.73
N MET A 10 101.97 -19.31 -8.49
CA MET A 10 101.37 -18.02 -8.12
C MET A 10 99.93 -18.02 -8.62
N GLN A 11 99.02 -18.58 -7.82
CA GLN A 11 97.63 -18.19 -7.92
C GLN A 11 97.58 -16.68 -7.61
N PRO A 12 97.16 -15.81 -8.54
CA PRO A 12 96.86 -14.44 -8.16
C PRO A 12 95.77 -14.52 -7.10
N LYS A 13 96.12 -14.09 -5.88
CA LYS A 13 95.22 -13.98 -4.73
C LYS A 13 93.95 -13.29 -5.23
N ARG A 14 92.85 -14.04 -5.40
CA ARG A 14 91.54 -13.46 -5.72
C ARG A 14 91.31 -12.35 -4.69
N LYS A 15 91.07 -11.13 -5.17
CA LYS A 15 90.58 -10.04 -4.32
C LYS A 15 89.38 -10.61 -3.56
N PRO A 16 89.28 -10.45 -2.24
CA PRO A 16 88.09 -10.88 -1.54
C PRO A 16 86.91 -10.19 -2.21
N ASP A 17 86.00 -10.98 -2.76
CA ASP A 17 84.71 -10.49 -3.27
C ASP A 17 84.12 -9.67 -2.14
N GLN A 18 84.11 -8.36 -2.32
CA GLN A 18 83.40 -7.44 -1.48
C GLN A 18 81.93 -7.79 -1.72
N LYS A 19 81.41 -8.77 -0.95
CA LYS A 19 80.00 -9.13 -0.95
C LYS A 19 79.29 -7.88 -0.50
N THR A 20 78.83 -7.12 -1.48
CA THR A 20 77.93 -6.00 -1.33
C THR A 20 76.80 -6.47 -0.43
N VAL A 21 76.71 -5.92 0.77
CA VAL A 21 75.57 -6.12 1.65
C VAL A 21 74.37 -5.52 0.92
N VAL A 22 73.65 -6.38 0.20
CA VAL A 22 72.41 -6.01 -0.48
C VAL A 22 71.45 -5.64 0.63
N ARG A 23 71.27 -4.33 0.84
CA ARG A 23 70.18 -3.83 1.68
C ARG A 23 68.89 -4.23 0.97
N GLU A 24 68.17 -5.17 1.56
CA GLU A 24 66.80 -5.50 1.16
C GLU A 24 65.94 -4.24 1.31
N THR A 25 65.79 -3.48 0.23
CA THR A 25 64.82 -2.39 0.18
C THR A 25 63.45 -3.04 0.18
N LYS A 26 62.85 -3.15 1.37
CA LYS A 26 61.50 -3.67 1.59
C LYS A 26 60.55 -2.94 0.65
N ARG A 27 60.12 -3.64 -0.40
CA ARG A 27 59.19 -3.10 -1.40
C ARG A 27 57.88 -2.78 -0.69
N VAL A 28 57.62 -1.50 -0.45
CA VAL A 28 56.37 -1.06 0.16
C VAL A 28 55.26 -1.30 -0.84
N LEU A 29 54.55 -2.41 -0.68
CA LEU A 29 53.34 -2.72 -1.41
C LEU A 29 52.26 -1.73 -0.93
N VAL A 30 52.00 -0.70 -1.74
CA VAL A 30 50.87 0.20 -1.53
C VAL A 30 49.61 -0.62 -1.76
N LYS A 31 49.00 -1.13 -0.67
CA LYS A 31 47.68 -1.75 -0.76
C LYS A 31 46.71 -0.69 -1.26
N ARG A 32 45.96 -1.00 -2.32
CA ARG A 32 44.92 -0.10 -2.86
C ARG A 32 43.97 0.24 -1.71
N LYS A 33 43.79 1.53 -1.42
CA LYS A 33 42.83 2.00 -0.41
C LYS A 33 41.48 1.38 -0.72
N THR A 34 41.00 0.52 0.15
CA THR A 34 39.62 0.05 0.15
C THR A 34 38.73 1.28 0.37
N LEU A 35 37.70 1.44 -0.44
CA LEU A 35 36.70 2.50 -0.27
C LEU A 35 36.22 2.50 1.19
N PRO A 36 36.14 3.67 1.84
CA PRO A 36 35.71 3.77 3.22
C PRO A 36 34.33 3.14 3.38
N THR A 37 34.13 2.38 4.46
CA THR A 37 32.91 1.60 4.72
C THR A 37 31.64 2.45 4.71
N GLN A 38 31.76 3.74 5.03
CA GLN A 38 30.66 4.72 5.04
C GLN A 38 30.05 4.96 3.65
N GLU A 39 30.88 5.12 2.61
CA GLU A 39 30.36 5.32 1.25
C GLU A 39 29.57 4.10 0.78
N LYS A 40 30.08 2.90 1.07
CA LYS A 40 29.43 1.63 0.70
C LYS A 40 28.07 1.45 1.38
N LEU A 41 27.94 1.95 2.62
CA LEU A 41 26.70 1.91 3.39
C LEU A 41 25.65 2.88 2.83
N LEU A 42 26.06 4.08 2.43
CA LEU A 42 25.17 5.08 1.81
C LEU A 42 24.59 4.59 0.48
N TYR A 43 25.40 3.92 -0.35
CA TYR A 43 24.90 3.31 -1.58
C TYR A 43 23.87 2.21 -1.29
N LEU A 44 24.12 1.32 -0.33
CA LEU A 44 23.16 0.28 0.05
C LEU A 44 21.84 0.90 0.53
N PHE A 45 21.92 1.93 1.36
CA PHE A 45 20.74 2.65 1.84
C PHE A 45 19.96 3.31 0.70
N SER A 46 20.65 3.93 -0.27
CA SER A 46 19.98 4.54 -1.43
C SER A 46 19.20 3.52 -2.27
N VAL A 47 19.76 2.32 -2.47
CA VAL A 47 19.08 1.25 -3.21
C VAL A 47 17.84 0.80 -2.44
N ILE A 48 17.95 0.59 -1.14
CA ILE A 48 16.82 0.22 -0.27
C ILE A 48 15.74 1.30 -0.31
N ALA A 49 16.12 2.58 -0.19
CA ALA A 49 15.18 3.70 -0.21
C ALA A 49 14.40 3.74 -1.54
N VAL A 50 15.07 3.55 -2.68
CA VAL A 50 14.41 3.49 -3.99
C VAL A 50 13.45 2.30 -4.08
N VAL A 51 13.85 1.12 -3.62
CA VAL A 51 12.99 -0.07 -3.63
C VAL A 51 11.76 0.12 -2.75
N LEU A 52 11.91 0.75 -1.58
CA LEU A 52 10.79 1.05 -0.68
C LEU A 52 9.80 2.04 -1.32
N VAL A 53 10.29 3.09 -1.98
CA VAL A 53 9.44 4.05 -2.69
C VAL A 53 8.65 3.35 -3.80
N LEU A 54 9.32 2.51 -4.62
CA LEU A 54 8.66 1.75 -5.67
C LEU A 54 7.63 0.76 -5.10
N GLY A 55 7.96 0.06 -4.02
CA GLY A 55 7.04 -0.86 -3.34
C GLY A 55 5.82 -0.14 -2.77
N ALA A 56 5.99 1.03 -2.16
CA ALA A 56 4.89 1.84 -1.62
C ALA A 56 3.91 2.29 -2.71
N ILE A 57 4.42 2.65 -3.89
CA ILE A 57 3.58 3.00 -5.05
C ILE A 57 2.72 1.80 -5.44
N LEU A 58 3.29 0.60 -5.52
CA LEU A 58 2.53 -0.61 -5.87
C LEU A 58 1.42 -0.93 -4.86
N VAL A 59 1.69 -0.80 -3.55
CA VAL A 59 0.69 -1.01 -2.49
C VAL A 59 -0.44 0.01 -2.57
N ARG A 60 -0.13 1.28 -2.89
CA ARG A 60 -1.15 2.30 -3.12
C ARG A 60 -2.08 1.94 -4.29
N GLN A 61 -1.53 1.38 -5.37
CA GLN A 61 -2.32 1.00 -6.54
C GLN A 61 -3.28 -0.17 -6.24
N THR A 62 -2.88 -1.15 -5.42
CA THR A 62 -3.75 -2.30 -5.10
C THR A 62 -4.91 -1.90 -4.18
N GLN A 63 -4.70 -0.94 -3.27
CA GLN A 63 -5.76 -0.40 -2.40
C GLN A 63 -6.90 0.25 -3.21
N ILE A 64 -6.57 1.01 -4.25
CA ILE A 64 -7.55 1.68 -5.11
C ILE A 64 -8.35 0.65 -5.93
N TYR A 65 -7.71 -0.43 -6.36
CA TYR A 65 -8.39 -1.49 -7.10
C TYR A 65 -9.42 -2.23 -6.23
N GLY A 66 -9.08 -2.55 -4.98
CA GLY A 66 -10.01 -3.17 -4.02
C GLY A 66 -11.25 -2.30 -3.77
N MET A 67 -11.06 -1.00 -3.58
CA MET A 67 -12.15 -0.03 -3.42
C MET A 67 -13.09 0.02 -4.63
N SER A 68 -12.57 -0.04 -5.85
CA SER A 68 -13.40 0.03 -7.07
C SER A 68 -14.37 -1.16 -7.18
N VAL A 69 -13.90 -2.35 -6.79
CA VAL A 69 -14.75 -3.56 -6.75
C VAL A 69 -15.81 -3.43 -5.65
N GLN A 70 -15.42 -2.95 -4.47
CA GLN A 70 -16.34 -2.76 -3.35
C GLN A 70 -17.43 -1.73 -3.68
N ILE A 71 -17.07 -0.61 -4.33
CA ILE A 71 -18.03 0.40 -4.81
C ILE A 71 -19.01 -0.26 -5.77
N LYS A 72 -18.55 -1.05 -6.74
CA LYS A 72 -19.43 -1.71 -7.70
C LYS A 72 -20.40 -2.69 -7.03
N GLN A 73 -19.94 -3.46 -6.04
CA GLN A 73 -20.80 -4.35 -5.27
C GLN A 73 -21.86 -3.56 -4.50
N MET A 74 -21.45 -2.49 -3.81
CA MET A 74 -22.34 -1.65 -3.01
C MET A 74 -23.36 -0.90 -3.89
N THR A 75 -22.98 -0.47 -5.10
CA THR A 75 -23.91 0.12 -6.06
C THR A 75 -24.96 -0.88 -6.53
N ASN A 76 -24.56 -2.13 -6.85
CA ASN A 76 -25.51 -3.16 -7.26
C ASN A 76 -26.50 -3.49 -6.14
N GLU A 77 -26.03 -3.60 -4.90
CA GLU A 77 -26.88 -3.85 -3.72
C GLU A 77 -27.84 -2.69 -3.45
N TYR A 78 -27.36 -1.45 -3.63
CA TYR A 78 -28.21 -0.26 -3.53
C TYR A 78 -29.30 -0.24 -4.61
N GLU A 79 -28.97 -0.62 -5.84
CA GLU A 79 -29.95 -0.73 -6.93
C GLU A 79 -31.01 -1.79 -6.63
N SER A 80 -30.63 -2.98 -6.17
CA SER A 80 -31.60 -4.03 -5.81
C SER A 80 -32.51 -3.56 -4.66
N MET A 81 -31.92 -2.98 -3.62
CA MET A 81 -32.68 -2.49 -2.47
C MET A 81 -33.64 -1.34 -2.86
N ASN A 82 -33.24 -0.48 -3.79
CA ASN A 82 -34.10 0.60 -4.30
C ASN A 82 -35.26 0.06 -5.15
N VAL A 83 -35.04 -1.01 -5.92
CA VAL A 83 -36.11 -1.70 -6.66
C VAL A 83 -37.12 -2.31 -5.69
N GLU A 84 -36.64 -3.03 -4.68
CA GLU A 84 -37.49 -3.61 -3.63
C GLU A 84 -38.28 -2.52 -2.89
N MET A 85 -37.63 -1.41 -2.54
CA MET A 85 -38.29 -0.28 -1.88
C MET A 85 -39.39 0.35 -2.75
N LYS A 86 -39.14 0.50 -4.06
CA LYS A 86 -40.16 1.00 -4.99
C LYS A 86 -41.33 0.04 -5.14
N GLU A 87 -41.06 -1.26 -5.16
CA GLU A 87 -42.11 -2.27 -5.19
C GLU A 87 -42.96 -2.23 -3.91
N LEU A 88 -42.32 -2.16 -2.74
CA LEU A 88 -43.00 -2.05 -1.45
C LEU A 88 -43.83 -0.77 -1.37
N LYS A 89 -43.28 0.35 -1.83
CA LYS A 89 -44.01 1.63 -1.86
C LYS A 89 -45.23 1.57 -2.77
N LYS A 90 -45.10 0.91 -3.93
CA LYS A 90 -46.24 0.67 -4.84
C LYS A 90 -47.29 -0.24 -4.20
N GLN A 91 -46.88 -1.28 -3.47
CA GLN A 91 -47.82 -2.13 -2.74
C GLN A 91 -48.55 -1.31 -1.67
N VAL A 92 -47.84 -0.49 -0.89
CA VAL A 92 -48.45 0.39 0.12
C VAL A 92 -49.43 1.36 -0.53
N GLU A 93 -49.08 1.97 -1.66
CA GLU A 93 -49.98 2.86 -2.41
C GLU A 93 -51.24 2.10 -2.86
N MET A 94 -51.10 0.92 -3.46
CA MET A 94 -52.23 0.06 -3.85
C MET A 94 -53.10 -0.41 -2.68
N LEU A 95 -52.50 -0.61 -1.50
CA LEU A 95 -53.19 -1.00 -0.27
C LEU A 95 -53.83 0.20 0.44
N SER A 96 -53.25 1.38 0.28
CA SER A 96 -53.73 2.64 0.85
C SER A 96 -54.70 3.37 -0.07
N ASP A 97 -54.96 2.83 -1.27
CA ASP A 97 -55.92 3.39 -2.21
C ASP A 97 -57.28 3.59 -1.51
N PRO A 98 -57.75 4.84 -1.38
CA PRO A 98 -58.92 5.17 -0.57
C PRO A 98 -60.19 4.52 -1.11
N GLU A 99 -60.28 4.29 -2.43
CA GLU A 99 -61.39 3.55 -3.04
C GLU A 99 -61.46 2.11 -2.51
N ARG A 100 -60.33 1.40 -2.43
CA ARG A 100 -60.26 0.03 -1.91
C ARG A 100 -60.57 -0.03 -0.42
N VAL A 101 -60.07 0.94 0.35
CA VAL A 101 -60.37 1.08 1.78
C VAL A 101 -61.88 1.32 1.98
N SER A 102 -62.48 2.20 1.17
CA SER A 102 -63.92 2.48 1.21
C SER A 102 -64.76 1.25 0.83
N ASP A 103 -64.32 0.46 -0.16
CA ASP A 103 -64.98 -0.77 -0.59
C ASP A 103 -64.88 -1.87 0.47
N LEU A 104 -63.74 -2.02 1.13
CA LEU A 104 -63.57 -2.95 2.26
C LEU A 104 -64.41 -2.51 3.46
N ALA A 105 -64.46 -1.22 3.78
CA ALA A 105 -65.30 -0.67 4.84
C ALA A 105 -66.79 -0.92 4.56
N LYS A 106 -67.25 -0.67 3.32
CA LYS A 106 -68.63 -0.96 2.88
C LYS A 106 -68.96 -2.45 2.98
N LYS A 107 -68.03 -3.33 2.58
CA LYS A 107 -68.18 -4.80 2.72
C LYS A 107 -68.23 -5.27 4.18
N GLN A 108 -67.57 -4.56 5.09
CA GLN A 108 -67.61 -4.83 6.52
C GLN A 108 -68.82 -4.19 7.22
N GLY A 109 -69.73 -3.55 6.48
CA GLY A 109 -70.96 -2.95 7.00
C GLY A 109 -70.76 -1.57 7.65
N MET A 110 -69.63 -0.92 7.39
CA MET A 110 -69.37 0.45 7.84
C MET A 110 -70.07 1.46 6.91
N VAL A 111 -70.59 2.54 7.50
CA VAL A 111 -71.33 3.60 6.79
C VAL A 111 -70.50 4.88 6.87
N GLU A 112 -70.36 5.61 5.76
CA GLU A 112 -69.69 6.91 5.74
C GLU A 112 -70.46 7.89 6.65
N SER A 113 -69.80 8.34 7.72
CA SER A 113 -70.33 9.36 8.63
C SER A 113 -69.81 10.74 8.19
N ASN A 114 -70.71 11.71 8.06
CA ASN A 114 -70.38 13.10 7.73
C ASN A 114 -70.03 13.95 8.97
N GLU A 115 -69.89 13.34 10.14
CA GLU A 115 -69.53 14.04 11.38
C GLU A 115 -68.01 13.99 11.62
N PRO A 116 -67.38 15.11 12.04
CA PRO A 116 -65.93 15.15 12.27
C PRO A 116 -65.55 14.26 13.47
N ILE A 117 -64.74 13.24 13.21
CA ILE A 117 -64.23 12.32 14.23
C ILE A 117 -62.99 12.95 14.87
N ILE A 118 -63.07 13.24 16.17
CA ILE A 118 -61.96 13.80 16.96
C ILE A 118 -61.19 12.64 17.58
N VAL A 119 -59.94 12.41 17.15
CA VAL A 119 -59.05 11.38 17.71
C VAL A 119 -58.07 12.02 18.70
N ASN A 120 -58.21 11.69 19.99
CA ASN A 120 -57.26 12.08 21.02
C ASN A 120 -56.03 11.18 20.98
N THR A 121 -54.99 11.61 20.26
CA THR A 121 -53.64 11.09 20.46
C THR A 121 -53.06 11.72 21.73
N GLY A 122 -52.58 10.89 22.66
CA GLY A 122 -52.31 11.23 24.07
C GLY A 122 -51.13 12.15 24.35
N ALA A 123 -50.89 13.16 23.51
CA ALA A 123 -49.97 14.25 23.77
C ALA A 123 -50.57 15.55 23.21
N ASP A 124 -51.42 16.20 24.01
CA ASP A 124 -51.87 17.62 24.04
C ASP A 124 -51.78 18.52 22.79
N GLU A 125 -51.84 17.97 21.58
CA GLU A 125 -51.96 18.71 20.32
C GLU A 125 -53.05 18.04 19.50
N THR A 126 -54.23 18.66 19.53
CA THR A 126 -55.39 18.27 18.72
C THR A 126 -55.15 18.70 17.28
N GLU A 127 -54.40 17.90 16.52
CA GLU A 127 -54.35 18.06 15.07
C GLU A 127 -55.60 17.48 14.42
N SER A 128 -56.38 18.35 13.78
CA SER A 128 -57.52 17.94 12.96
C SER A 128 -57.02 17.25 11.69
N ALA A 129 -57.38 15.97 11.52
CA ALA A 129 -56.99 15.16 10.36
C ALA A 129 -57.78 15.49 9.08
N MET A 130 -58.03 16.78 8.81
CA MET A 130 -58.50 17.27 7.51
C MET A 130 -57.48 18.29 7.00
N ARG A 131 -56.56 17.84 6.15
CA ARG A 131 -55.77 18.70 5.27
C ARG A 131 -56.41 18.70 3.89
N GLU A 132 -56.83 19.87 3.42
CA GLU A 132 -56.96 20.19 1.98
C GLU A 132 -55.59 20.16 1.29
#